data_AF-I4HDG0-F1
#
_entry.id   AF-I4HDG0-F1
#
_cell.length_a   1.000
_cell.length_b   1.000
_cell.length_c   1.000
_cell.angle_alpha   90.00
_cell.angle_beta   90.00
_cell.angle_gamma   90.00
#
_symmetry.space_group_name_H-M   'P 1'
#
loop_
_entity.id
_entity.type
_entity.pdbx_description
1 polymer ?
#
loop_
_entity_poly.entity_id
_entity_poly.type
_entity_poly.pdbx_seq_one_letter_code
_entity_poly.pdbx_strand_id
1 'polypeptide(L)'
;MVESAQTFARKIRGHWNIENQLHWVKDVIFKEDTLPLTDFQAVSNLSILPTIALNLFRGLGFLSFILLSITKGQRWLDNKWFRLCDLLE
;
A
#
# COMPACT_ATOMS: atom_id res chain seq x y z
N MET A 1 -3.85 -13.69 33.41
CA MET A 1 -5.21 -13.84 32.86
C MET A 1 -5.08 -14.51 31.50
N VAL A 2 -5.55 -15.75 31.35
CA VAL A 2 -5.55 -16.43 30.04
C VAL A 2 -6.82 -16.00 29.32
N GLU A 3 -6.69 -15.31 28.19
CA GLU A 3 -7.85 -14.95 27.37
C GLU A 3 -8.52 -16.20 26.78
N SER A 4 -9.84 -16.15 26.61
CA SER A 4 -10.57 -17.28 26.01
C SER A 4 -10.15 -17.49 24.55
N ALA A 5 -10.16 -18.74 24.09
CA ALA A 5 -9.83 -19.09 22.71
C ALA A 5 -10.68 -18.31 21.69
N GLN A 6 -11.96 -18.00 22.00
CA GLN A 6 -12.79 -17.17 21.12
C GLN A 6 -12.29 -15.72 21.02
N THR A 7 -11.76 -15.17 22.11
CA THR A 7 -11.21 -13.81 22.12
C THR A 7 -9.94 -13.74 21.27
N PHE A 8 -9.07 -14.74 21.40
CA PHE A 8 -7.86 -14.84 20.60
C PHE A 8 -8.17 -15.01 19.10
N ALA A 9 -9.11 -15.89 18.74
CA ALA A 9 -9.53 -16.09 17.35
C ALA A 9 -10.10 -14.81 16.70
N ARG A 10 -10.84 -14.00 17.46
CA ARG A 10 -11.35 -12.70 17.00
C ARG A 10 -10.22 -11.71 16.76
N LYS A 11 -9.22 -11.64 17.63
CA LYS A 11 -8.03 -10.79 17.45
C LYS A 11 -7.24 -11.21 16.21
N ILE A 12 -7.00 -12.52 16.03
CA ILE A 12 -6.33 -13.05 14.84
C ILE A 12 -7.07 -12.62 13.56
N ARG A 13 -8.40 -12.81 13.50
CA ARG A 13 -9.20 -12.39 12.33
C ARG A 13 -9.12 -10.88 12.07
N GLY A 14 -9.14 -10.07 13.14
CA GLY A 14 -8.96 -8.62 13.03
C GLY A 14 -7.60 -8.25 12.45
N HIS A 15 -6.53 -8.92 12.90
CA HIS A 15 -5.18 -8.71 12.40
C HIS A 15 -5.04 -9.11 10.92
N TRP A 16 -5.56 -10.27 10.52
CA TRP A 16 -5.59 -10.70 9.11
C TRP A 16 -6.32 -9.71 8.19
N ASN A 17 -7.37 -9.07 8.69
CA ASN A 17 -8.07 -8.06 7.91
C ASN A 17 -7.20 -6.83 7.63
N ILE A 18 -6.32 -6.44 8.57
CA ILE A 18 -5.37 -5.34 8.37
C ILE A 18 -4.28 -5.78 7.38
N GLU A 19 -3.73 -6.98 7.57
CA GLU A 19 -2.68 -7.54 6.72
C GLU A 19 -3.11 -7.60 5.24
N ASN A 20 -4.29 -8.18 4.96
CA ASN A 20 -4.81 -8.28 3.60
C ASN A 20 -5.11 -6.92 2.96
N GLN A 21 -5.43 -5.91 3.76
CA GLN A 21 -5.86 -4.61 3.27
C GLN A 21 -4.74 -3.59 3.12
N LEU A 22 -3.58 -3.85 3.71
CA LEU A 22 -2.43 -2.97 3.71
C LEU A 22 -1.20 -3.68 3.12
N HIS A 23 -0.78 -4.79 3.71
CA HIS A 23 0.44 -5.50 3.33
C HIS A 23 0.31 -6.14 1.96
N TRP A 24 -0.77 -6.90 1.71
CA TRP A 24 -0.97 -7.50 0.38
C TRP A 24 -0.95 -6.48 -0.76
N VAL A 25 -1.52 -5.29 -0.54
CA VAL A 25 -1.50 -4.21 -1.54
C VAL A 25 -0.07 -3.70 -1.77
N LYS A 26 0.73 -3.54 -0.71
CA LYS A 26 2.13 -3.16 -0.83
C LYS A 26 2.97 -4.23 -1.52
N ASP A 27 2.81 -5.48 -1.13
CA ASP A 27 3.63 -6.58 -1.61
C ASP A 27 3.28 -6.94 -3.06
N VAL A 28 2.00 -6.91 -3.44
CA VAL A 28 1.55 -7.35 -4.77
C VAL A 28 1.41 -6.20 -5.77
N ILE A 29 0.87 -5.04 -5.34
CA ILE A 29 0.62 -3.92 -6.25
C ILE A 29 1.84 -3.00 -6.34
N PHE A 30 2.41 -2.63 -5.19
CA PHE A 30 3.63 -1.82 -5.15
C PHE A 30 4.91 -2.64 -5.29
N LYS A 31 4.80 -3.97 -5.18
CA LYS A 31 5.91 -4.92 -5.35
C LYS A 31 7.09 -4.62 -4.44
N GLU A 32 6.79 -4.12 -3.24
CA GLU A 32 7.77 -3.64 -2.26
C GLU A 32 8.88 -4.68 -2.00
N ASP A 33 8.50 -5.95 -1.84
CA ASP A 33 9.43 -7.08 -1.62
C ASP A 33 10.43 -7.33 -2.75
N THR A 34 10.10 -6.93 -3.97
CA THR A 34 10.95 -7.18 -5.15
C THR A 34 11.82 -5.98 -5.51
N LEU A 35 11.65 -4.84 -4.82
CA LEU A 35 12.42 -3.65 -5.12
C LEU A 35 13.86 -3.82 -4.61
N PRO A 36 14.88 -3.55 -5.44
CA PRO A 36 16.28 -3.62 -5.05
C PRO A 36 16.66 -2.35 -4.28
N LEU A 37 15.97 -2.07 -3.17
CA LEU A 37 16.24 -0.93 -2.30
C LEU A 37 17.21 -1.33 -1.21
N THR A 38 18.41 -0.77 -1.25
CA THR A 38 19.45 -0.98 -0.24
C THR A 38 19.56 0.20 0.74
N ASP A 39 18.96 1.35 0.39
CA ASP A 39 18.95 2.54 1.22
C ASP A 39 17.82 2.47 2.26
N PHE A 40 18.20 2.53 3.53
CA PHE A 40 17.30 2.50 4.68
C PHE A 40 16.25 3.62 4.65
N GLN A 41 16.62 4.82 4.20
CA GLN A 41 15.72 5.96 4.14
C GLN A 41 14.67 5.77 3.04
N ALA A 42 15.08 5.20 1.90
CA ALA A 42 14.18 4.86 0.82
C ALA A 42 13.17 3.77 1.23
N VAL A 43 13.62 2.71 1.91
CA VAL A 43 12.74 1.64 2.43
C VAL A 43 11.73 2.18 3.45
N SER A 44 12.19 3.03 4.38
CA SER A 44 11.31 3.65 5.38
C SER A 44 10.23 4.52 4.72
N ASN A 45 10.63 5.40 3.80
CA ASN A 45 9.70 6.25 3.06
C ASN A 45 8.70 5.42 2.25
N LEU A 46 9.16 4.33 1.63
CA LEU A 46 8.31 3.45 0.84
C LEU A 46 7.31 2.68 1.71
N SER A 47 7.64 2.35 2.96
CA SER A 47 6.67 1.71 3.86
C SER A 47 5.57 2.68 4.34
N ILE A 48 5.91 3.97 4.48
CA ILE A 48 5.04 5.00 5.08
C ILE A 48 4.12 5.65 4.05
N LEU A 49 4.65 6.07 2.90
CA LEU A 49 3.91 6.84 1.91
C LEU A 49 2.68 6.11 1.34
N PRO A 50 2.74 4.82 0.94
CA PRO A 50 1.57 4.06 0.50
C PRO A 50 0.56 3.88 1.61
N THR A 51 1.00 3.75 2.88
CA THR A 51 0.10 3.68 4.04
C THR A 51 -0.71 4.95 4.19
N ILE A 52 -0.05 6.11 4.11
CA ILE A 52 -0.71 7.43 4.17
C ILE A 52 -1.69 7.59 3.02
N ALA A 53 -1.25 7.27 1.79
CA ALA A 53 -2.10 7.35 0.61
C ALA A 53 -3.34 6.46 0.74
N LEU A 54 -3.17 5.18 1.11
CA LEU A 54 -4.28 4.24 1.30
C LEU A 54 -5.27 4.72 2.37
N ASN A 55 -4.77 5.24 3.49
CA ASN A 55 -5.62 5.77 4.55
C ASN A 55 -6.39 7.03 4.11
N LEU A 56 -5.75 7.91 3.33
CA LEU A 56 -6.41 9.07 2.76
C LEU A 56 -7.51 8.67 1.78
N PHE A 57 -7.23 7.74 0.87
CA PHE A 57 -8.23 7.24 -0.09
C PHE A 57 -9.42 6.56 0.60
N ARG A 58 -9.16 5.82 1.69
CA ARG A 58 -10.22 5.24 2.53
C ARG A 58 -11.08 6.32 3.19
N GLY A 59 -10.47 7.35 3.75
CA GLY A 59 -11.18 8.47 4.39
C GLY A 59 -12.04 9.27 3.42
N LEU A 60 -11.63 9.35 2.15
CA LEU A 60 -12.37 10.01 1.08
C LEU A 60 -13.49 9.14 0.45
N GLY A 61 -13.72 7.92 0.96
CA GLY A 61 -14.83 7.05 0.53
C GLY A 61 -14.53 6.16 -0.69
N PHE A 62 -13.28 6.10 -1.16
CA PHE A 62 -12.88 5.31 -2.34
C PHE A 62 -12.64 3.81 -2.03
N LEU A 63 -13.43 3.21 -1.13
CA LEU A 63 -13.26 1.82 -0.66
C LEU A 63 -13.26 0.76 -1.78
N SER A 64 -14.04 0.96 -2.85
CA SER A 64 -14.14 0.04 -4.01
C SER A 64 -13.24 0.45 -5.18
N PHE A 65 -12.69 1.67 -5.16
CA PHE A 65 -11.95 2.26 -6.27
C PHE A 65 -10.42 2.09 -6.13
N ILE A 66 -9.91 1.75 -4.94
CA ILE A 66 -8.47 1.64 -4.65
C ILE A 66 -7.73 0.65 -5.56
N LEU A 67 -8.23 -0.57 -5.76
CA LEU A 67 -7.58 -1.58 -6.62
C LEU A 67 -7.57 -1.19 -8.10
N LEU A 68 -8.68 -0.63 -8.59
CA LEU A 68 -8.83 -0.17 -9.98
C LEU A 68 -8.04 1.12 -10.25
N SER A 69 -7.91 2.00 -9.26
CA SER A 69 -7.25 3.29 -9.38
C SER A 69 -5.75 3.24 -9.11
N ILE A 70 -5.23 2.32 -8.29
CA ILE A 70 -3.78 2.14 -8.19
C ILE A 70 -3.25 1.57 -9.50
N THR A 71 -3.94 0.59 -10.12
CA THR A 71 -3.54 0.06 -11.44
C THR A 71 -3.63 1.13 -12.54
N LYS A 72 -4.67 1.99 -12.52
CA LYS A 72 -4.76 3.15 -13.43
C LYS A 72 -3.74 4.24 -13.10
N GLY A 73 -3.41 4.42 -11.82
CA GLY A 73 -2.46 5.40 -11.29
C GLY A 73 -1.02 5.05 -11.62
N GLN A 74 -0.63 3.77 -11.49
CA GLN A 74 0.63 3.22 -11.99
C GLN A 74 0.75 3.43 -13.50
N ARG A 75 -0.27 3.05 -14.29
CA ARG A 75 -0.27 3.30 -15.74
C ARG A 75 -0.22 4.79 -16.10
N TRP A 76 -0.84 5.65 -15.30
CA TRP A 76 -0.80 7.09 -15.50
C TRP A 76 0.59 7.67 -15.19
N LEU A 77 1.22 7.21 -14.10
CA LEU A 77 2.59 7.56 -13.73
C LEU A 77 3.58 7.06 -14.79
N ASP A 78 3.51 5.81 -15.21
CA ASP A 78 4.39 5.23 -16.25
C ASP A 78 4.30 6.01 -17.57
N ASN A 79 3.10 6.41 -17.99
CA ASN A 79 2.90 7.15 -19.24
C ASN A 79 3.29 8.64 -19.16
N LYS A 80 3.32 9.24 -17.96
CA LYS A 80 3.70 10.64 -17.77
C LYS A 80 5.13 10.83 -17.32
N TRP A 81 5.78 9.80 -16.77
CA TRP A 81 7.16 9.88 -16.29
C TRP A 81 8.12 10.31 -17.40
N PHE A 82 7.98 9.73 -18.60
CA PHE A 82 8.72 10.15 -19.78
C PHE A 82 8.51 11.63 -20.13
N ARG A 83 7.27 12.15 -20.04
CA ARG A 83 6.99 13.56 -20.34
C ARG A 83 7.41 14.54 -19.25
N LEU A 84 7.59 14.07 -18.02
CA LEU A 84 8.08 14.89 -16.91
C LEU A 84 9.60 15.07 -16.99
N CYS A 85 10.33 14.08 -17.52
CA CYS A 85 11.74 14.23 -17.85
C CYS A 85 11.94 15.29 -18.95
N ASP A 86 11.07 15.34 -19.96
CA ASP A 86 11.11 16.35 -21.05
C ASP A 86 10.83 17.79 -20.59
N LEU A 87 10.28 17.99 -19.39
CA LEU A 87 9.98 19.32 -18.82
C LEU A 87 11.08 19.84 -17.88
N LEU A 88 12.11 19.03 -17.63
CA LEU A 88 13.26 19.34 -16.79
C LEU A 88 14.57 19.51 -17.59
N GLU A 89 14.49 19.45 -18.92
CA GLU A 89 15.47 20.01 -19.87
C GLU A 89 15.01 21.40 -20.36
#